data_AF-A0A497F8K7-F1
#
_entry.id   AF-A0A497F8K7-F1
#
_cell.length_a   1.000
_cell.length_b   1.000
_cell.length_c   1.000
_cell.angle_alpha   90.00
_cell.angle_beta   90.00
_cell.angle_gamma   90.00
#
_symmetry.space_group_name_H-M   'P 1'
#
loop_
_entity.id
_entity.type
_entity.pdbx_description
1 polymer ?
#
loop_
_entity_poly.entity_id
_entity_poly.type
_entity_poly.pdbx_seq_one_letter_code
_entity_poly.pdbx_strand_id
1 'polypeptide(L)' 'MPYTCPKCGAEVEAPIKTWVLAPKGRKGVVIGLFKCPRCGATFRKGIKTQA' A
#
# COMPACT_ATOMS: atom_id res chain seq x y z
N MET A 1 10.00 6.58 -1.70
CA MET A 1 10.38 5.24 -1.17
C MET A 1 9.48 4.22 -1.85
N PRO A 2 9.99 3.44 -2.81
CA PRO A 2 9.20 2.52 -3.59
C PRO A 2 8.72 1.32 -2.76
N TYR A 3 7.53 0.81 -3.07
CA TYR A 3 6.93 -0.34 -2.43
C TYR A 3 7.29 -1.62 -3.17
N THR A 4 7.93 -2.55 -2.49
CA THR A 4 8.27 -3.85 -3.08
C THR A 4 7.03 -4.73 -3.27
N CYS A 5 6.85 -5.23 -4.48
CA CYS A 5 5.83 -6.23 -4.80
C CYS A 5 6.24 -7.59 -4.20
N PRO A 6 5.39 -8.23 -3.38
CA PRO A 6 5.73 -9.52 -2.76
C PRO A 6 5.77 -10.68 -3.75
N LYS A 7 5.28 -10.50 -4.98
CA LYS A 7 5.18 -11.57 -5.99
C LYS A 7 6.39 -11.65 -6.92
N CYS A 8 6.98 -10.51 -7.26
CA CYS A 8 8.06 -10.43 -8.24
C CYS A 8 9.23 -9.55 -7.81
N GLY A 9 9.18 -8.96 -6.60
CA GLY A 9 10.23 -8.07 -6.09
C GLY A 9 10.27 -6.70 -6.75
N ALA A 10 9.39 -6.40 -7.70
CA ALA A 10 9.38 -5.12 -8.41
C ALA A 10 9.03 -3.95 -7.47
N GLU A 11 9.70 -2.83 -7.69
CA GLU A 11 9.41 -1.56 -7.03
C GLU A 11 8.17 -0.89 -7.64
N VAL A 12 7.25 -0.48 -6.78
CA VAL A 12 6.00 0.20 -7.14
C VAL A 12 6.01 1.56 -6.47
N GLU A 13 5.96 2.64 -7.24
CA GLU A 13 6.15 3.99 -6.69
C GLU A 13 4.90 4.54 -6.01
N ALA A 14 3.70 4.27 -6.56
CA ALA A 14 2.45 4.85 -6.10
C ALA A 14 1.34 3.80 -5.85
N PRO A 15 0.52 3.99 -4.80
CA PRO A 15 -0.72 3.23 -4.65
C PRO A 15 -1.76 3.72 -5.67
N ILE A 16 -2.54 2.78 -6.24
CA ILE A 16 -3.70 3.10 -7.07
C ILE A 16 -4.79 3.78 -6.23
N LYS A 17 -5.02 3.25 -5.03
CA LYS A 17 -6.10 3.72 -4.16
C LYS A 17 -5.65 3.66 -2.72
N THR A 18 -5.99 4.68 -1.96
CA THR A 18 -5.74 4.75 -0.53
C THR A 18 -7.06 4.90 0.21
N TRP A 19 -7.15 4.30 1.39
CA TRP A 19 -8.27 4.51 2.30
C TRP A 19 -7.81 4.42 3.75
N VAL A 20 -8.53 5.12 4.62
CA VAL A 20 -8.25 5.12 6.06
C VAL A 20 -9.11 4.06 6.72
N LEU A 21 -8.48 3.14 7.42
CA LEU A 21 -9.15 2.20 8.30
C LEU A 21 -8.99 2.70 9.74
N ALA A 22 -10.00 3.39 10.26
CA ALA A 22 -10.03 3.94 11.61
C ALA A 22 -11.13 3.27 12.45
N PRO A 23 -10.81 2.23 13.25
CA PRO A 23 -11.73 1.66 14.22
C PRO A 23 -12.01 2.68 15.34
N LYS A 24 -13.25 2.71 15.87
CA LYS A 24 -13.56 3.48 17.09
C LYS A 24 -12.65 3.01 18.23
N GLY A 25 -11.84 3.92 18.78
CA GLY A 25 -10.93 3.65 19.91
C GLY A 25 -9.52 3.17 19.56
N ARG A 26 -9.12 3.10 18.28
CA ARG A 26 -7.73 2.79 17.87
C ARG A 26 -7.18 3.80 16.87
N LYS A 27 -5.85 3.90 16.80
CA LYS A 27 -5.17 4.71 15.77
C LYS A 27 -5.54 4.19 14.38
N GLY A 28 -6.08 5.07 13.54
CA GLY A 28 -6.41 4.74 12.17
C GLY A 28 -5.15 4.42 11.36
N VAL A 29 -5.22 3.39 10.53
CA VAL A 29 -4.15 3.03 9.60
C VAL A 29 -4.58 3.40 8.19
N VAL A 30 -3.69 4.02 7.43
CA VAL A 30 -3.93 4.24 6.00
C VAL A 30 -3.47 2.99 5.26
N ILE A 31 -4.35 2.43 4.43
CA ILE A 31 -4.06 1.28 3.58
C ILE A 31 -4.00 1.77 2.14
N GLY A 32 -2.93 1.38 1.45
CA GLY A 32 -2.74 1.61 0.01
C GLY A 32 -2.91 0.29 -0.74
N LEU A 33 -3.70 0.31 -1.80
CA LEU A 33 -3.75 -0.73 -2.81
C LEU A 33 -2.73 -0.38 -3.90
N PHE A 34 -1.79 -1.29 -4.13
CA PHE A 34 -0.75 -1.18 -5.12
C PHE A 34 -1.00 -2.18 -6.23
N LYS A 35 -0.72 -1.80 -7.48
CA LYS A 35 -0.67 -2.73 -8.61
C LYS A 35 0.74 -2.74 -9.14
N CYS A 36 1.31 -3.93 -9.20
CA CYS A 36 2.63 -4.10 -9.78
C CYS A 36 2.58 -3.90 -11.29
N PRO A 37 3.38 -2.99 -11.87
CA PRO A 37 3.45 -2.80 -13.32
C PRO A 37 4.16 -3.96 -14.03
N ARG A 38 4.96 -4.76 -13.30
CA ARG A 38 5.76 -5.86 -13.85
C ARG A 38 4.95 -7.15 -14.00
N CYS A 39 4.18 -7.54 -12.99
CA CYS A 39 3.44 -8.81 -12.97
C CYS A 39 1.92 -8.64 -12.94
N GLY A 40 1.41 -7.41 -12.90
CA GLY A 40 -0.02 -7.10 -12.84
C GLY A 40 -0.70 -7.41 -11.49
N ALA A 41 0.02 -8.00 -10.53
CA ALA A 41 -0.54 -8.38 -9.25
C ALA A 41 -0.90 -7.15 -8.39
N THR A 42 -2.07 -7.21 -7.78
CA THR A 42 -2.54 -6.21 -6.81
C THR A 42 -2.27 -6.66 -5.38
N PHE A 43 -1.71 -5.79 -4.55
CA PHE A 43 -1.43 -6.06 -3.14
C PHE A 43 -1.78 -4.85 -2.27
N ARG A 44 -2.11 -5.10 -1.00
CA ARG A 44 -2.47 -4.06 -0.02
C ARG A 44 -1.32 -3.91 0.96
N LYS A 45 -0.89 -2.68 1.22
CA LYS A 45 0.16 -2.38 2.20
C LYS A 45 -0.23 -1.16 3.02
N GLY A 46 0.09 -1.21 4.32
CA GLY A 46 -0.10 -0.06 5.20
C GLY A 46 0.86 1.06 4.78
N ILE A 47 0.29 2.20 4.39
CA ILE A 47 1.01 3.44 4.17
C ILE A 47 1.01 4.14 5.50
N LYS A 48 2.10 4.02 6.25
CA LYS A 48 2.30 4.92 7.39
C LYS A 48 2.56 6.29 6.76
N THR A 49 1.64 7.23 6.93
CA THR A 49 1.97 8.64 6.79
C THR A 49 3.15 8.87 7.71
N GLN A 50 4.33 9.01 7.11
CA GLN A 50 5.54 9.39 7.84
C GLN A 50 5.26 10.80 8.35
N ALA A 51 5.21 10.92 9.68
CA ALA A 51 5.20 12.21 10.37
C ALA A 51 6.51 12.95 10.07
#